data_AF-A0A5N4DXQ2-F1
#
_entry.id   AF-A0A5N4DXQ2-F1
#
_cell.length_a   1.000
_cell.length_b   1.000
_cell.length_c   1.000
_cell.angle_alpha   90.00
_cell.angle_beta   90.00
_cell.angle_gamma   90.00
#
_symmetry.space_group_name_H-M   'P 1'
#
loop_
_entity.id
_entity.type
_entity.pdbx_description
1 polymer ?
#
loop_
_entity_poly.entity_id
_entity_poly.type
_entity_poly.pdbx_seq_one_letter_code
_entity_poly.pdbx_strand_id
1 'polypeptide(L)'
;MSSGYQRELLYQREDGSFSAFGDDDPSGSTWLSAFVLRCFLEADPYIDIDQNVLHRTYTWLKGHQKSSGEFWEPGRVIHSELQGGNKSPLTLTAYIVTSLLGYKKYQVFNL
;
A
#
# COMPACT_ATOMS: atom_id res chain seq x y z
N MET A 1 6.93 12.97 -12.16
CA MET A 1 6.31 12.29 -11.01
C MET A 1 4.79 12.24 -11.15
N SER A 2 4.11 13.35 -11.45
CA SER A 2 2.63 13.39 -11.53
C SER A 2 2.02 12.41 -12.55
N SER A 3 2.62 12.26 -13.73
CA SER A 3 2.17 11.26 -14.72
C SER A 3 2.33 9.82 -14.22
N GLY A 4 3.36 9.55 -13.41
CA GLY A 4 3.57 8.25 -12.75
C GLY A 4 2.50 7.97 -11.71
N TYR A 5 2.16 8.97 -10.87
CA TYR A 5 1.05 8.88 -9.92
C TYR A 5 -0.27 8.55 -10.64
N GLN A 6 -0.64 9.31 -11.66
CA GLN A 6 -1.87 9.07 -12.43
C GLN A 6 -1.89 7.69 -13.08
N ARG A 7 -0.75 7.19 -13.57
CA ARG A 7 -0.65 5.84 -14.12
C ARG A 7 -0.79 4.77 -13.04
N GLU A 8 -0.19 4.98 -11.88
CA GLU A 8 -0.27 4.03 -10.76
C GLU A 8 -1.71 3.84 -10.28
N LEU A 9 -2.55 4.89 -10.33
CA LEU A 9 -3.97 4.80 -9.97
C LEU A 9 -4.77 3.82 -10.83
N LEU A 10 -4.30 3.48 -12.05
CA LEU A 10 -4.94 2.45 -12.88
C LEU A 10 -4.88 1.05 -12.26
N TYR A 11 -3.98 0.86 -11.29
CA TYR A 11 -3.78 -0.39 -10.57
C TYR A 11 -4.47 -0.39 -9.19
N GLN A 12 -5.09 0.73 -8.80
CA GLN A 12 -5.89 0.79 -7.58
C GLN A 12 -7.26 0.15 -7.83
N ARG A 13 -7.66 -0.71 -6.92
CA ARG A 13 -8.93 -1.44 -6.91
C ARG A 13 -10.04 -0.64 -6.23
N GLU A 14 -11.29 -1.06 -6.45
CA GLU A 14 -12.46 -0.44 -5.81
C GLU A 14 -12.42 -0.48 -4.27
N ASP A 15 -11.81 -1.51 -3.68
CA ASP A 15 -11.65 -1.63 -2.23
C ASP A 15 -10.51 -0.77 -1.64
N GLY A 16 -9.76 -0.06 -2.51
CA GLY A 16 -8.66 0.81 -2.14
C GLY A 16 -7.28 0.16 -2.15
N SER A 17 -7.19 -1.15 -2.39
CA SER A 17 -5.93 -1.87 -2.51
C SER A 17 -5.28 -1.72 -3.89
N PHE A 18 -4.03 -2.15 -4.02
CA PHE A 18 -3.31 -2.19 -5.29
C PHE A 18 -3.00 -3.64 -5.68
N SER A 19 -3.11 -3.94 -6.96
CA SER A 19 -2.70 -5.21 -7.58
C SER A 19 -2.07 -4.95 -8.95
N ALA A 20 -1.39 -5.94 -9.53
CA ALA A 20 -0.69 -5.74 -10.79
C ALA A 20 -1.63 -5.50 -11.98
N PHE A 21 -2.88 -5.96 -11.89
CA PHE A 21 -3.90 -5.77 -12.92
C PHE A 21 -5.18 -5.08 -12.40
N GLY A 22 -5.09 -4.31 -11.31
CA GLY A 22 -6.25 -3.60 -10.76
C GLY A 22 -7.41 -4.56 -10.47
N ASP A 23 -8.63 -4.16 -10.81
CA ASP A 23 -9.85 -4.95 -10.55
C ASP A 23 -9.95 -6.26 -11.37
N ASP A 24 -9.08 -6.49 -12.36
CA ASP A 24 -9.02 -7.78 -13.08
C ASP A 24 -8.42 -8.90 -12.22
N ASP A 25 -7.64 -8.56 -11.19
CA ASP A 25 -7.16 -9.54 -10.22
C ASP A 25 -8.31 -9.96 -9.25
N PRO A 26 -8.26 -11.15 -8.64
CA PRO A 26 -9.26 -11.53 -7.64
C PRO A 26 -9.13 -10.76 -6.31
N SER A 27 -7.95 -10.21 -6.01
CA SER A 27 -7.68 -9.46 -4.78
C SER A 27 -6.46 -8.54 -4.92
N GLY A 28 -6.42 -7.50 -4.08
CA GLY A 28 -5.22 -6.67 -3.87
C GLY A 28 -4.07 -7.42 -3.22
N SER A 29 -2.86 -6.84 -3.27
CA SER A 29 -1.71 -7.31 -2.49
C SER A 29 -1.43 -6.38 -1.32
N THR A 30 -1.27 -6.93 -0.10
CA THR A 30 -0.89 -6.14 1.07
C THR A 30 0.53 -5.62 0.99
N TRP A 31 1.46 -6.39 0.41
CA TRP A 31 2.79 -5.90 0.13
C TRP A 31 2.77 -4.72 -0.86
N LEU A 32 2.11 -4.88 -2.01
CA LEU A 32 2.09 -3.85 -3.05
C LEU A 32 1.37 -2.59 -2.58
N SER A 33 0.22 -2.75 -1.91
CA SER A 33 -0.53 -1.62 -1.35
C SER A 33 0.30 -0.85 -0.31
N ALA A 34 1.07 -1.55 0.54
CA ALA A 34 1.96 -0.91 1.51
C ALA A 34 3.16 -0.21 0.82
N PHE A 35 3.67 -0.78 -0.27
CA PHE A 35 4.72 -0.17 -1.08
C PHE A 35 4.23 1.14 -1.72
N VAL A 36 3.10 1.10 -2.43
CA VAL A 36 2.51 2.27 -3.08
C VAL A 36 2.15 3.36 -2.08
N LEU A 37 1.53 3.00 -0.94
CA LEU A 37 1.22 3.95 0.13
C LEU A 37 2.47 4.70 0.58
N ARG A 38 3.59 3.98 0.80
CA ARG A 38 4.85 4.59 1.20
C ARG A 38 5.40 5.51 0.10
N CYS A 39 5.41 5.07 -1.16
CA CYS A 39 5.89 5.88 -2.28
C CYS A 39 5.09 7.18 -2.44
N PHE A 40 3.76 7.13 -2.29
CA PHE A 40 2.93 8.33 -2.39
C PHE A 40 3.16 9.29 -1.23
N LEU A 41 3.33 8.79 -0.01
CA LEU A 41 3.70 9.62 1.15
C LEU A 41 5.05 10.31 0.97
N GLU A 42 6.03 9.62 0.38
CA GLU A 42 7.34 10.20 0.05
C GLU A 42 7.27 11.18 -1.13
N ALA A 43 6.27 11.06 -2.01
CA ALA A 43 6.08 11.90 -3.20
C ALA A 43 5.26 13.17 -2.94
N ASP A 44 4.40 13.18 -1.92
CA ASP A 44 3.49 14.28 -1.55
C ASP A 44 4.16 15.67 -1.45
N PRO A 45 5.40 15.83 -0.93
CA PRO A 45 6.08 17.13 -0.93
C PRO A 45 6.42 17.68 -2.33
N TYR A 46 6.32 16.87 -3.38
CA TYR A 46 6.77 17.18 -4.74
C TYR A 46 5.65 17.24 -5.77
N ILE A 47 4.52 16.58 -5.50
CA ILE A 47 3.34 16.53 -6.37
C ILE A 47 2.06 16.43 -5.53
N ASP A 48 0.95 16.91 -6.08
CA ASP A 48 -0.35 16.74 -5.42
C ASP A 48 -0.76 15.27 -5.41
N ILE A 49 -0.98 14.73 -4.21
CA ILE A 49 -1.50 13.39 -3.96
C ILE A 49 -2.90 13.50 -3.36
N ASP A 50 -3.88 12.82 -3.93
CA ASP A 50 -5.23 12.76 -3.35
C ASP A 50 -5.20 11.99 -2.01
N GLN A 51 -5.53 12.69 -0.92
CA GLN A 51 -5.58 12.12 0.41
C GLN A 51 -6.58 10.97 0.54
N ASN A 52 -7.64 10.94 -0.28
CA ASN A 52 -8.60 9.84 -0.28
C ASN A 52 -7.97 8.54 -0.80
N VAL A 53 -7.06 8.62 -1.77
CA VAL A 53 -6.30 7.46 -2.27
C VAL A 53 -5.46 6.87 -1.12
N LEU A 54 -4.73 7.72 -0.39
CA LEU A 54 -3.94 7.30 0.76
C LEU A 54 -4.82 6.68 1.86
N HIS A 55 -5.94 7.33 2.18
CA HIS A 55 -6.84 6.91 3.25
C HIS A 55 -7.49 5.55 2.96
N ARG A 56 -7.97 5.33 1.73
CA ARG A 56 -8.57 4.06 1.30
C ARG A 56 -7.54 2.93 1.38
N THR A 57 -6.33 3.16 0.86
CA THR A 57 -5.22 2.19 0.91
C THR A 57 -4.85 1.83 2.34
N TYR A 58 -4.69 2.84 3.21
CA TYR A 58 -4.42 2.65 4.64
C TYR A 58 -5.50 1.85 5.35
N THR A 59 -6.77 2.17 5.09
CA THR A 59 -7.93 1.51 5.71
C THR A 59 -8.02 0.05 5.29
N TRP A 60 -7.83 -0.23 4.00
CA TRP A 60 -7.80 -1.60 3.48
C TRP A 60 -6.67 -2.41 4.10
N LEU A 61 -5.46 -1.87 4.17
CA LEU A 61 -4.31 -2.53 4.80
C LEU A 61 -4.60 -2.89 6.26
N LYS A 62 -5.10 -1.95 7.07
CA LYS A 62 -5.48 -2.22 8.47
C LYS A 62 -6.49 -3.36 8.61
N GLY A 63 -7.44 -3.47 7.68
CA GLY A 63 -8.44 -4.54 7.66
C GLY A 63 -7.85 -5.95 7.46
N HIS A 64 -6.60 -6.05 6.99
CA HIS A 64 -5.90 -7.30 6.74
C HIS A 64 -4.97 -7.72 7.88
N GLN A 65 -5.06 -7.07 9.04
CA GLN A 65 -4.39 -7.52 10.25
C GLN A 65 -5.17 -8.66 10.90
N LYS A 66 -4.51 -9.79 11.18
CA LYS A 66 -5.09 -10.90 11.97
C LYS A 66 -5.24 -10.48 13.43
N SER A 67 -6.04 -11.22 14.19
CA SER A 67 -6.14 -11.07 15.65
C SER A 67 -4.81 -11.26 16.38
N SER A 68 -3.86 -12.01 15.79
CA SER A 68 -2.49 -12.16 16.30
C SER A 68 -1.60 -10.93 16.08
N GLY A 69 -2.06 -9.95 15.30
CA GLY A 69 -1.30 -8.78 14.89
C GLY A 69 -0.49 -8.95 13.59
N GLU A 70 -0.34 -10.19 13.11
CA GLU A 70 0.32 -10.49 11.83
C GLU A 70 -0.55 -10.04 10.65
N PHE A 71 0.06 -9.48 9.61
CA PHE A 71 -0.60 -9.22 8.33
C PHE A 71 -0.41 -10.38 7.37
N TRP A 72 -1.42 -10.66 6.56
CA TRP A 72 -1.36 -11.69 5.52
C TRP A 72 -1.48 -11.09 4.11
N GLU A 73 -1.11 -11.89 3.12
CA GLU A 73 -1.08 -11.52 1.71
C GLU A 73 -2.21 -12.25 0.97
N PRO A 74 -3.35 -11.59 0.66
CA PRO A 74 -4.42 -12.18 -0.14
C PRO A 74 -4.08 -12.32 -1.62
N GLY A 75 -3.33 -11.34 -2.15
CA GLY A 75 -3.04 -11.24 -3.56
C GLY A 75 -1.75 -11.91 -3.96
N ARG A 76 -1.42 -11.73 -5.23
CA ARG A 76 -0.15 -12.18 -5.80
C ARG A 76 0.69 -11.00 -6.20
N VAL A 77 1.98 -11.06 -5.90
CA VAL A 77 2.98 -10.19 -6.48
C VAL A 77 3.63 -10.91 -7.66
N ILE A 78 3.51 -10.35 -8.86
CA ILE A 78 4.00 -10.99 -10.10
C ILE A 78 5.53 -10.99 -10.14
N HIS A 79 6.15 -9.90 -9.71
CA HIS A 79 7.61 -9.74 -9.62
C HIS A 79 8.05 -9.80 -8.15
N SER A 80 8.02 -11.01 -7.58
CA SER A 80 8.37 -11.25 -6.17
C SER A 80 9.79 -10.80 -5.79
N GLU A 81 10.68 -10.62 -6.76
CA GLU A 81 12.02 -10.08 -6.60
C GLU A 81 11.99 -8.64 -6.05
N LEU A 82 10.97 -7.86 -6.42
CA LEU A 82 10.76 -6.50 -5.89
C LEU A 82 10.46 -6.49 -4.40
N GLN A 83 9.99 -7.61 -3.85
CA GLN A 83 9.73 -7.75 -2.42
C GLN A 83 11.02 -7.87 -1.59
N GLY A 84 12.16 -8.16 -2.24
CA GLY A 84 13.46 -8.28 -1.59
C GLY A 84 13.44 -9.31 -0.45
N GLY A 85 13.71 -8.87 0.78
CA GLY A 85 13.71 -9.71 1.98
C GLY A 85 12.33 -10.01 2.59
N ASN A 86 11.24 -9.52 2.00
CA ASN A 86 9.87 -9.72 2.52
C ASN A 86 9.30 -11.10 2.19
N LYS A 87 10.06 -12.15 2.51
CA LYS A 87 9.74 -13.55 2.21
C LYS A 87 9.10 -14.30 3.39
N SER A 88 8.87 -13.63 4.52
CA SER A 88 8.26 -14.25 5.70
C SER A 88 7.11 -13.39 6.24
N PRO A 89 6.15 -14.00 6.97
CA PRO A 89 5.07 -13.24 7.61
C PRO A 89 5.57 -12.12 8.54
N LEU A 90 6.72 -12.35 9.20
CA LEU A 90 7.35 -11.36 10.07
C LEU A 90 7.85 -10.15 9.28
N THR A 91 8.59 -10.37 8.19
CA THR A 91 9.14 -9.26 7.39
C THR A 91 8.04 -8.51 6.65
N LEU A 92 7.03 -9.21 6.15
CA LEU A 92 5.83 -8.58 5.58
C LEU A 92 5.09 -7.71 6.62
N THR A 93 4.84 -8.25 7.81
CA THR A 93 4.18 -7.51 8.91
C THR A 93 4.97 -6.26 9.26
N ALA A 94 6.29 -6.37 9.46
CA ALA A 94 7.15 -5.23 9.77
C ALA A 94 7.13 -4.17 8.66
N TYR A 95 7.14 -4.60 7.40
CA TYR A 95 7.06 -3.73 6.23
C TYR A 95 5.74 -2.95 6.21
N ILE A 96 4.61 -3.64 6.33
CA ILE A 96 3.27 -3.02 6.33
C ILE A 96 3.15 -2.05 7.50
N VAL A 97 3.54 -2.44 8.71
CA VAL A 97 3.50 -1.57 9.90
C VAL A 97 4.34 -0.31 9.68
N THR A 98 5.51 -0.42 9.02
CA THR A 98 6.34 0.74 8.69
C THR A 98 5.61 1.72 7.77
N SER A 99 4.94 1.23 6.73
CA SER A 99 4.12 2.08 5.84
C SER A 99 2.93 2.72 6.58
N LEU A 100 2.23 1.96 7.43
CA LEU A 100 1.11 2.46 8.23
C LEU A 100 1.56 3.55 9.23
N LEU A 101 2.75 3.40 9.83
CA LEU A 101 3.33 4.43 10.70
C LEU A 101 3.69 5.69 9.93
N GLY A 102 4.18 5.55 8.68
CA GLY A 102 4.38 6.68 7.76
C GLY A 102 3.09 7.48 7.56
N TYR A 103 1.98 6.79 7.24
CA TYR A 103 0.68 7.44 7.06
C TYR A 103 0.18 8.11 8.36
N LYS A 104 0.32 7.45 9.52
CA LYS A 104 -0.07 8.07 10.80
C LYS A 104 0.70 9.36 11.08
N LYS A 105 2.01 9.40 10.78
CA LYS A 105 2.80 10.64 10.90
C LYS A 105 2.31 11.71 9.93
N TYR A 106 2.08 11.34 8.67
CA TYR A 106 1.53 12.24 7.65
C TYR A 106 0.25 12.93 8.11
N GLN A 107 -0.69 12.19 8.72
CA GLN A 107 -1.93 12.77 9.25
C GLN A 107 -1.69 13.79 10.37
N VAL A 108 -0.65 13.63 11.19
CA VAL A 108 -0.35 14.56 12.29
C VAL A 108 0.21 15.88 11.78
N PHE A 109 1.00 15.85 10.71
CA PHE A 109 1.67 17.05 10.17
C PHE A 109 0.84 17.83 9.14
N ASN A 110 -0.26 17.24 8.66
CA ASN A 110 -1.18 17.85 7.69
C ASN A 110 -2.54 18.25 8.31
N LEU A 111 -2.59 18.38 9.64
CA LEU A 111 -3.66 19.03 10.42
C LEU A 111 -3.19 20.42 10.86
#